data_AF-A0A441WJD2-F1
#
_entry.id   AF-A0A441WJD2-F1
#
_cell.length_a   1.000
_cell.length_b   1.000
_cell.length_c   1.000
_cell.angle_alpha   90.00
_cell.angle_beta   90.00
_cell.angle_gamma   90.00
#
_symmetry.space_group_name_H-M   'P 1'
#
loop_
_entity.id
_entity.type
_entity.pdbx_description
1 polymer ?
#
loop_
_entity_poly.entity_id
_entity_poly.type
_entity_poly.pdbx_seq_one_letter_code
_entity_poly.pdbx_strand_id
1 'polypeptide(L)'
;KKYFIIRFPQRPGALRDFLELLGPDDDIARFEYLKKSARNFGSVLIGIETKDRRNFELLNANFEAEGVQYQDITDNETLAGFII
;
A
#
# COMPACT_ATOMS: atom_id res chain seq x y z
N LYS A 1 -10.48 -3.63 6.35
CA LYS A 1 -9.01 -3.63 6.22
C LYS A 1 -8.62 -4.21 4.87
N LYS A 2 -7.58 -3.67 4.22
CA LYS A 2 -6.95 -4.20 3.00
C LYS A 2 -5.44 -4.25 3.16
N TYR A 3 -4.78 -5.08 2.36
CA TYR A 3 -3.32 -5.20 2.35
C TYR A 3 -2.79 -5.00 0.93
N PHE A 4 -1.77 -4.16 0.82
CA PHE A 4 -1.16 -3.77 -0.44
C PHE A 4 0.34 -4.00 -0.41
N ILE A 5 0.90 -4.42 -1.53
CA ILE A 5 2.34 -4.29 -1.79
C ILE A 5 2.53 -3.06 -2.68
N ILE A 6 3.25 -2.06 -2.19
CA ILE A 6 3.52 -0.81 -2.91
C ILE A 6 4.99 -0.73 -3.27
N ARG A 7 5.27 -0.34 -4.52
CA ARG A 7 6.63 -0.07 -5.00
C ARG A 7 6.90 1.42 -4.95
N PHE A 8 7.72 1.84 -4.00
CA PHE A 8 8.10 3.24 -3.88
C PHE A 8 9.20 3.62 -4.88
N PRO A 9 9.10 4.79 -5.53
CA PRO A 9 10.21 5.33 -6.31
C PRO A 9 11.40 5.62 -5.38
N GLN A 10 12.62 5.40 -5.88
CA GLN A 10 13.85 5.67 -5.11
C GLN A 10 14.17 7.18 -5.15
N ARG A 11 13.33 7.99 -4.50
CA ARG A 11 13.55 9.43 -4.31
C ARG A 11 13.18 9.85 -2.89
N PRO A 12 13.84 10.88 -2.32
CA PRO A 12 13.41 11.47 -1.05
C PRO A 12 11.94 11.91 -1.11
N GLY A 13 11.22 11.74 0.00
CA GLY A 13 9.82 12.16 0.13
C GLY A 13 8.77 11.19 -0.41
N ALA A 14 9.14 10.15 -1.16
CA ALA A 14 8.18 9.24 -1.80
C ALA A 14 7.17 8.60 -0.83
N LEU A 15 7.59 8.28 0.40
CA LEU A 15 6.68 7.79 1.43
C LEU A 15 5.73 8.90 1.90
N ARG A 16 6.22 10.12 2.08
CA ARG A 16 5.38 11.25 2.51
C ARG A 16 4.29 11.53 1.49
N ASP A 17 4.66 11.61 0.21
CA ASP A 17 3.72 11.86 -0.88
C ASP A 17 2.62 10.77 -0.92
N PHE A 18 2.97 9.51 -0.64
CA PHE A 18 1.98 8.44 -0.53
C PHE A 18 1.03 8.61 0.66
N LEU A 19 1.54 9.03 1.82
CA LEU A 19 0.69 9.28 3.00
C LEU A 19 -0.34 10.39 2.75
N GLU A 20 0.00 11.35 1.88
CA GLU A 20 -0.91 12.43 1.45
C GLU A 20 -2.08 11.91 0.59
N LEU A 21 -2.02 10.66 0.09
CA LEU A 21 -3.10 10.02 -0.69
C LEU A 21 -4.17 9.36 0.18
N LEU A 22 -3.89 9.16 1.47
CA LEU A 22 -4.81 8.53 2.41
C LEU A 22 -5.95 9.50 2.76
N GLY A 23 -7.17 8.97 2.87
CA GLY A 23 -8.31 9.72 3.37
C GLY A 23 -8.20 10.02 4.87
N PRO A 24 -9.00 10.97 5.39
CA PRO A 24 -8.99 11.35 6.80
C PRO A 24 -9.44 10.23 7.77
N ASP A 25 -10.07 9.19 7.23
CA ASP A 25 -10.54 8.01 7.98
C ASP A 25 -9.72 6.75 7.66
N ASP A 26 -8.62 6.88 6.92
CA ASP A 26 -7.76 5.76 6.54
C ASP A 26 -6.55 5.67 7.48
N ASP A 27 -6.45 4.57 8.21
CA ASP A 27 -5.39 4.30 9.18
C ASP A 27 -4.41 3.25 8.64
N ILE A 28 -3.12 3.50 8.84
CA ILE A 28 -2.07 2.50 8.57
C ILE A 28 -2.03 1.51 9.75
N ALA A 29 -2.59 0.34 9.51
CA ALA A 29 -2.62 -0.77 10.47
C ALA A 29 -1.42 -1.72 10.34
N ARG A 30 -0.64 -1.63 9.26
CA ARG A 30 0.62 -2.37 9.09
C ARG A 30 1.54 -1.65 8.12
N PHE A 31 2.83 -1.63 8.41
CA PHE A 31 3.84 -1.06 7.52
C PHE A 31 5.14 -1.84 7.64
N GLU A 32 5.50 -2.58 6.59
CA GLU A 32 6.68 -3.43 6.59
C GLU A 32 7.50 -3.29 5.30
N TYR A 33 8.80 -3.08 5.46
CA TYR A 33 9.73 -3.14 4.34
C TYR A 33 9.99 -4.60 3.95
N LEU A 34 9.66 -4.94 2.70
CA LEU A 34 9.98 -6.24 2.14
C LEU A 34 11.43 -6.19 1.62
N LYS A 35 12.32 -7.01 2.19
CA LYS A 35 13.71 -7.14 1.71
C LYS A 35 13.74 -7.69 0.28
N LYS A 36 14.52 -7.05 -0.60
CA LYS A 36 14.71 -7.43 -2.01
C LYS A 36 15.29 -8.85 -2.16
N SER A 37 14.70 -9.65 -3.06
CA SER A 37 15.50 -10.50 -3.96
C SER A 37 15.82 -9.79 -5.30
N ALA A 38 15.07 -8.74 -5.69
CA ALA A 38 15.23 -8.04 -6.98
C ALA A 38 15.80 -6.61 -6.82
N ARG A 39 16.95 -6.36 -7.45
CA ARG A 39 17.86 -5.21 -7.25
C ARG A 39 17.29 -3.78 -7.37
N ASN A 40 16.06 -3.53 -7.84
CA ASN A 40 15.69 -2.19 -8.36
C ASN A 40 14.54 -1.41 -7.66
N PHE A 41 13.71 -2.00 -6.80
CA PHE A 41 12.61 -1.28 -6.11
C PHE A 41 12.50 -1.61 -4.62
N GLY A 42 12.19 -0.62 -3.78
CA GLY A 42 11.80 -0.85 -2.38
C GLY A 42 10.33 -1.23 -2.34
N SER A 43 10.03 -2.48 -2.04
CA SER A 43 8.65 -2.94 -1.86
C SER A 43 8.27 -2.80 -0.39
N VAL A 44 7.10 -2.26 -0.13
CA VAL A 44 6.54 -2.13 1.21
C VAL A 44 5.19 -2.82 1.23
N LEU A 45 4.99 -3.66 2.24
CA LEU A 45 3.66 -4.13 2.61
C LEU A 45 2.99 -3.07 3.47
N ILE A 46 1.81 -2.62 3.05
CA ILE A 46 0.99 -1.69 3.82
C ILE A 46 -0.39 -2.32 4.06
N GLY A 47 -0.79 -2.38 5.32
CA GLY A 47 -2.16 -2.71 5.72
C GLY A 47 -2.91 -1.43 6.04
N ILE A 48 -4.04 -1.20 5.37
CA ILE A 48 -4.87 -0.02 5.56
C ILE A 48 -6.22 -0.44 6.13
N GLU A 49 -6.62 0.21 7.21
CA GLU A 49 -7.95 0.10 7.80
C GLU A 49 -8.70 1.41 7.60
N THR A 50 -10.01 1.35 7.46
CA THR A 50 -10.84 2.53 7.23
C THR A 50 -12.20 2.32 7.88
N LYS A 51 -12.84 3.41 8.28
CA LYS A 51 -14.17 3.37 8.91
C LYS A 51 -15.28 2.99 7.94
N ASP A 52 -15.12 3.30 6.65
CA ASP A 52 -16.09 2.99 5.60
C ASP A 52 -15.42 2.27 4.42
N ARG A 53 -15.92 1.08 4.08
CA ARG A 53 -15.35 0.26 3.01
C ARG A 53 -15.36 0.96 1.64
N ARG A 54 -16.25 1.91 1.41
CA ARG A 54 -16.30 2.72 0.17
C ARG A 54 -15.08 3.61 0.00
N ASN A 55 -14.36 3.96 1.08
CA ASN A 55 -13.14 4.76 1.01
C ASN A 55 -12.03 4.05 0.22
N PHE A 56 -12.03 2.71 0.18
CA PHE A 56 -11.06 1.98 -0.66
C PHE A 56 -11.25 2.23 -2.16
N GLU A 57 -12.45 2.58 -2.62
CA GLU A 57 -12.67 2.95 -4.02
C GLU A 57 -12.01 4.29 -4.33
N LEU A 58 -12.13 5.26 -3.42
CA LEU A 58 -11.47 6.57 -3.53
C LEU A 58 -9.94 6.42 -3.44
N LEU A 59 -9.45 5.62 -2.50
CA LEU A 59 -8.02 5.36 -2.33
C LEU A 59 -7.41 4.74 -3.60
N ASN A 60 -8.09 3.73 -4.16
CA ASN A 60 -7.64 3.13 -5.42
C ASN A 60 -7.63 4.15 -6.56
N ALA A 61 -8.66 5.01 -6.66
CA ALA A 61 -8.68 6.08 -7.66
C ALA A 61 -7.51 7.06 -7.49
N ASN A 62 -7.16 7.43 -6.26
CA ASN A 62 -6.00 8.28 -5.96
C ASN A 62 -4.68 7.58 -6.37
N PHE A 63 -4.55 6.28 -6.11
CA PHE A 63 -3.37 5.52 -6.54
C PHE A 63 -3.20 5.50 -8.06
N GLU A 64 -4.29 5.27 -8.80
CA GLU A 64 -4.26 5.30 -10.27
C GLU A 64 -3.93 6.71 -10.80
N ALA A 65 -4.55 7.76 -10.23
CA ALA A 65 -4.33 9.14 -10.63
C ALA A 65 -2.86 9.58 -10.45
N GLU A 66 -2.22 9.15 -9.37
CA GLU A 66 -0.82 9.46 -9.04
C GLU A 66 0.18 8.43 -9.59
N GLY A 67 -0.29 7.43 -10.33
CA GLY A 67 0.55 6.40 -10.95
C GLY A 67 1.27 5.49 -9.93
N VAL A 68 0.72 5.36 -8.73
CA VAL A 68 1.26 4.50 -7.67
C VAL A 68 1.29 3.06 -8.16
N GLN A 69 2.44 2.42 -8.05
CA GLN A 69 2.60 1.02 -8.41
C GLN A 69 2.25 0.15 -7.21
N TYR A 70 1.05 -0.42 -7.19
CA TYR A 70 0.57 -1.25 -6.08
C TYR A 70 0.00 -2.59 -6.55
N GLN A 71 -0.11 -3.53 -5.61
CA GLN A 71 -0.82 -4.79 -5.76
C GLN A 71 -1.70 -5.01 -4.53
N ASP A 72 -3.02 -5.12 -4.71
CA ASP A 72 -3.94 -5.56 -3.66
C ASP A 72 -3.76 -7.07 -3.44
N ILE A 73 -3.38 -7.46 -2.24
CA ILE A 73 -3.18 -8.86 -1.83
C ILE A 73 -4.20 -9.31 -0.77
N THR A 74 -5.24 -8.51 -0.53
CA THR A 74 -6.22 -8.75 0.53
C THR A 74 -6.86 -10.15 0.43
N ASP A 75 -7.17 -10.59 -0.78
CA ASP A 75 -7.81 -11.89 -1.05
C ASP A 75 -6.80 -12.96 -1.51
N ASN A 76 -5.49 -12.71 -1.41
CA ASN A 76 -4.48 -13.68 -1.79
C ASN A 76 -4.11 -14.57 -0.60
N GLU A 77 -4.83 -15.66 -0.41
CA GLU A 77 -4.67 -16.58 0.74
C GLU A 77 -3.23 -17.12 0.89
N THR A 78 -2.54 -17.37 -0.24
CA THR A 78 -1.17 -17.88 -0.22
C THR A 78 -0.19 -16.82 0.30
N LEU A 79 -0.26 -15.59 -0.22
CA LEU A 79 0.61 -14.49 0.23
C LEU A 79 0.24 -14.03 1.65
N ALA A 80 -1.04 -14.02 2.00
CA ALA A 80 -1.52 -13.73 3.35
C ALA A 80 -0.89 -14.69 4.36
N GLY A 81 -0.86 -16.01 4.08
CA GLY A 81 -0.27 -16.99 5.01
C GLY A 81 1.25 -16.91 5.21
N PHE A 82 1.99 -16.29 4.28
CA PHE A 82 3.44 -16.09 4.43
C PHE A 82 3.81 -14.75 5.06
N ILE A 83 2.88 -13.79 5.06
CA ILE A 83 3.15 -12.41 5.42
C ILE A 83 2.36 -12.01 6.67
N ILE A 84 1.08 -12.40 6.82
CA ILE A 84 0.16 -12.01 7.90
C ILE A 84 0.19 -13.02 9.06
#